data_AF-A0A2E2ARV8-F1
#
_entry.id   AF-A0A2E2ARV8-F1
#
_cell.length_a   1.000
_cell.length_b   1.000
_cell.length_c   1.000
_cell.angle_alpha   90.00
_cell.angle_beta   90.00
_cell.angle_gamma   90.00
#
_symmetry.space_group_name_H-M   'P 1'
#
loop_
_entity.id
_entity.type
_entity.pdbx_description
1 polymer ?
#
loop_
_entity_poly.entity_id
_entity_poly.type
_entity_poly.pdbx_seq_one_letter_code
_entity_poly.pdbx_strand_id
1 'polypeptide(L)'
;GRIPMKVAYPTTRRITEAGMKDGFRAVRKDPIKEPGWTWTPTTKSTDPADRHDRIDFVFSSLPDSSVKQAAVVGESKANAHVIVAPWPTDHRGVVVEYQAILSP
;
A
#
# COMPACT_ATOMS: atom_id res chain seq x y z
N GLY A 1 -10.39 -11.96 -7.61
CA GLY A 1 -9.60 -12.31 -8.83
C GLY A 1 -8.88 -11.08 -9.39
N ARG A 2 -7.73 -11.24 -10.07
CA ARG A 2 -6.95 -10.12 -10.64
C ARG A 2 -7.57 -9.62 -11.96
N ILE A 3 -7.56 -8.31 -12.18
CA ILE A 3 -7.98 -7.71 -13.45
C ILE A 3 -6.74 -7.60 -14.35
N PRO A 4 -6.73 -8.16 -15.57
CA PRO A 4 -5.54 -8.21 -16.42
C PRO A 4 -5.20 -6.86 -17.08
N MET A 5 -5.94 -5.80 -16.76
CA MET A 5 -5.77 -4.47 -17.33
C MET A 5 -5.21 -3.52 -16.28
N LYS A 6 -4.07 -2.90 -16.59
CA LYS A 6 -3.53 -1.82 -15.78
C LYS A 6 -4.38 -0.57 -15.98
N VAL A 7 -4.97 -0.06 -14.89
CA VAL A 7 -5.71 1.20 -14.89
C VAL A 7 -4.78 2.33 -14.48
N ALA A 8 -4.65 3.35 -15.33
CA ALA A 8 -3.91 4.57 -15.01
C ALA A 8 -4.83 5.59 -14.32
N TYR A 9 -5.08 5.40 -13.03
CA TYR A 9 -5.93 6.29 -12.25
C TYR A 9 -5.44 7.75 -12.33
N PRO A 10 -6.28 8.71 -12.76
CA PRO A 10 -5.85 10.08 -13.02
C PRO A 10 -5.18 10.75 -11.81
N THR A 11 -5.73 10.56 -10.60
CA THR A 11 -5.20 11.16 -9.37
C THR A 11 -3.81 10.63 -9.03
N THR A 12 -3.65 9.31 -8.96
CA THR A 12 -2.35 8.68 -8.69
C THR A 12 -1.33 9.06 -9.76
N ARG A 13 -1.75 9.06 -11.04
CA ARG A 13 -0.91 9.50 -12.16
C ARG A 13 -0.40 10.92 -11.93
N ARG A 14 -1.28 11.88 -11.63
CA ARG A 14 -0.90 13.28 -11.44
C ARG A 14 0.08 13.47 -10.27
N ILE A 15 -0.12 12.76 -9.17
CA ILE A 15 0.79 12.77 -8.00
C ILE A 15 2.18 12.24 -8.40
N THR A 16 2.23 11.11 -9.12
CA THR A 16 3.50 10.52 -9.54
C THR A 16 4.24 11.35 -10.60
N GLU A 17 3.50 11.97 -11.54
CA GLU A 17 4.08 12.90 -12.53
C GLU A 17 4.63 14.17 -11.88
N ALA A 18 4.15 14.55 -10.69
CA ALA A 18 4.71 15.65 -9.89
C ALA A 18 6.00 15.25 -9.14
N GLY A 19 6.53 14.04 -9.37
CA GLY A 19 7.79 13.56 -8.79
C GLY A 19 7.64 12.83 -7.45
N MET A 20 6.40 12.66 -6.96
CA MET A 20 6.13 11.91 -5.74
C MET A 20 6.19 10.40 -6.00
N LYS A 21 6.81 9.66 -5.08
CA LYS A 21 7.02 8.22 -5.17
C LYS A 21 6.20 7.49 -4.11
N ASP A 22 5.71 6.30 -4.45
CA ASP A 22 4.97 5.44 -3.54
C ASP A 22 5.95 4.69 -2.61
N GLY A 23 6.01 5.10 -1.35
CA GLY A 23 6.92 4.52 -0.37
C GLY A 23 6.69 3.02 -0.11
N PHE A 24 5.44 2.54 -0.25
CA PHE A 24 5.17 1.12 -0.12
C PHE A 24 5.79 0.33 -1.27
N ARG A 25 5.72 0.85 -2.49
CA ARG A 25 6.29 0.21 -3.69
C ARG A 25 7.80 0.36 -3.82
N ALA A 26 8.41 1.33 -3.14
CA ALA A 26 9.87 1.40 -3.02
C ALA A 26 10.46 0.12 -2.39
N VAL A 27 9.76 -0.48 -1.43
CA VAL A 27 10.16 -1.73 -0.76
C VAL A 27 9.50 -2.96 -1.42
N ARG A 28 8.18 -2.92 -1.61
CA ARG A 28 7.34 -4.04 -2.07
C ARG A 28 7.10 -3.92 -3.57
N LYS A 29 8.14 -4.08 -4.39
CA LYS A 29 8.10 -3.67 -5.82
C LYS A 29 7.07 -4.42 -6.68
N ASP A 30 6.87 -5.70 -6.42
CA ASP A 30 6.01 -6.56 -7.24
C ASP A 30 4.57 -6.59 -6.68
N PRO A 31 3.59 -5.92 -7.33
CA PRO A 31 2.21 -5.90 -6.87
C PRO A 31 1.48 -7.24 -7.05
N ILE A 32 2.04 -8.18 -7.81
CA ILE A 32 1.50 -9.54 -7.98
C ILE A 32 1.90 -10.39 -6.78
N LYS A 33 3.18 -10.34 -6.38
CA LYS A 33 3.66 -11.09 -5.20
C LYS A 33 3.19 -10.47 -3.89
N GLU A 34 3.21 -9.15 -3.80
CA GLU A 34 2.89 -8.41 -2.59
C GLU A 34 1.82 -7.35 -2.88
N PRO A 35 0.54 -7.75 -2.96
CA PRO A 35 -0.54 -6.84 -3.36
C PRO A 35 -0.71 -5.68 -2.38
N GLY A 36 -0.47 -5.91 -1.08
CA GLY A 36 -0.60 -4.90 -0.04
C GLY A 36 -2.03 -4.39 0.08
N TRP A 37 -3.02 -5.29 0.08
CA TRP A 37 -4.44 -4.92 0.12
C TRP A 37 -4.76 -4.07 1.34
N THR A 38 -5.26 -2.88 1.08
CA THR A 38 -5.71 -1.96 2.14
C THR A 38 -7.22 -2.01 2.30
N TRP A 39 -7.96 -2.35 1.24
CA TRP A 39 -9.40 -2.58 1.30
C TRP A 39 -9.72 -3.96 0.69
N THR A 40 -10.57 -4.82 1.24
CA THR A 40 -11.19 -4.76 2.57
C THR A 40 -10.71 -5.94 3.44
N PRO A 41 -10.63 -5.82 4.77
CA PRO A 41 -10.47 -6.95 5.67
C PRO A 41 -11.78 -7.68 6.02
N THR A 42 -12.93 -7.24 5.49
CA THR A 42 -14.25 -7.78 5.86
C THR A 42 -14.61 -9.09 5.17
N THR A 43 -13.96 -9.44 4.06
CA THR A 43 -14.18 -10.67 3.29
C THR A 43 -12.88 -11.39 3.00
N LYS A 44 -12.96 -12.62 2.48
CA LYS A 44 -11.77 -13.33 1.98
C LYS A 44 -11.40 -12.76 0.61
N SER A 45 -10.10 -12.63 0.31
CA SER A 45 -9.64 -12.15 -1.00
C SER A 45 -9.98 -13.06 -2.19
N THR A 46 -10.41 -14.29 -1.89
CA THR A 46 -10.92 -15.27 -2.86
C THR A 46 -12.43 -15.20 -3.07
N ASP A 47 -13.14 -14.32 -2.35
CA ASP A 47 -14.59 -14.15 -2.50
C ASP A 47 -14.90 -13.65 -3.93
N PRO A 48 -15.72 -14.37 -4.71
CA PRO A 48 -16.05 -13.95 -6.07
C PRO A 48 -16.96 -12.72 -6.12
N ALA A 49 -17.70 -12.43 -5.04
CA ALA A 49 -18.62 -11.29 -4.94
C ALA A 49 -17.92 -10.00 -4.50
N ASP A 50 -16.64 -10.07 -4.11
CA ASP A 50 -15.90 -8.92 -3.60
C ASP A 50 -14.54 -8.73 -4.31
N ARG A 51 -13.98 -7.54 -4.16
CA ARG A 51 -12.66 -7.18 -4.69
C ARG A 51 -11.81 -6.54 -3.61
N HIS A 52 -10.55 -6.92 -3.61
CA HIS A 52 -9.58 -6.40 -2.66
C HIS A 52 -8.59 -5.54 -3.43
N ASP A 53 -8.43 -4.30 -2.98
CA ASP A 53 -7.65 -3.26 -3.62
C ASP A 53 -6.63 -2.66 -2.65
N ARG A 54 -5.64 -1.98 -3.23
CA ARG A 54 -4.74 -1.11 -2.48
C ARG A 54 -5.00 0.32 -2.92
N ILE A 55 -5.76 1.03 -2.10
CA ILE A 55 -6.22 2.40 -2.37
C ILE A 55 -5.73 3.41 -1.33
N ASP A 56 -4.97 2.96 -0.34
CA ASP A 56 -4.32 3.80 0.65
C ASP A 56 -2.80 3.85 0.37
N PHE A 57 -2.22 5.04 0.38
CA PHE A 57 -0.86 5.29 -0.08
C PHE A 57 -0.12 6.26 0.84
N VAL A 58 1.21 6.12 0.89
CA VAL A 58 2.11 7.14 1.45
C VAL A 58 3.05 7.58 0.34
N PHE A 59 2.80 8.78 -0.21
CA PHE A 59 3.63 9.37 -1.25
C PHE A 59 4.67 10.32 -0.65
N SER A 60 5.88 10.32 -1.20
CA SER A 60 6.98 11.19 -0.77
C SER A 60 7.83 11.64 -1.95
N SER A 61 8.40 12.84 -1.89
CA SER A 61 9.40 13.31 -2.86
C SER A 61 10.81 12.77 -2.59
N LEU A 62 11.02 12.13 -1.44
CA LEU A 62 12.31 11.54 -1.06
C LEU A 62 12.68 10.39 -2.02
N PRO A 63 13.99 10.12 -2.23
CA PRO A 63 14.43 9.00 -3.06
C PRO A 63 14.05 7.66 -2.41
N ASP A 64 13.82 6.61 -3.22
CA ASP A 64 13.50 5.26 -2.71
C ASP A 64 14.53 4.73 -1.71
N SER A 65 15.80 5.13 -1.84
CA SER A 65 16.88 4.80 -0.91
C SER A 65 16.70 5.37 0.50
N SER A 66 15.81 6.33 0.69
CA SER A 66 15.44 6.87 2.00
C SER A 66 14.43 5.98 2.75
N VAL A 67 13.75 5.06 2.05
CA VAL A 67 12.74 4.19 2.67
C VAL A 67 13.44 3.08 3.44
N LYS A 68 13.19 3.01 4.75
CA LYS A 68 13.72 1.96 5.63
C LYS A 68 12.81 0.76 5.69
N GLN A 69 11.51 1.01 5.80
CA GLN A 69 10.51 -0.03 5.90
C GLN A 69 9.19 0.45 5.34
N ALA A 70 8.39 -0.49 4.80
CA ALA A 70 7.00 -0.26 4.49
C ALA A 70 6.16 -1.49 4.86
N ALA A 71 4.99 -1.23 5.43
CA ALA A 71 4.11 -2.27 5.95
C ALA A 71 2.64 -1.90 5.78
N VAL A 72 1.83 -2.93 5.59
CA VAL A 72 0.38 -2.88 5.84
C VAL A 72 0.16 -3.23 7.32
N VAL A 73 -0.64 -2.43 7.99
CA VAL A 73 -1.08 -2.63 9.38
C VAL A 73 -2.54 -3.09 9.34
N GLY A 74 -2.86 -4.24 9.91
CA GLY A 74 -4.20 -4.81 9.75
C GLY A 74 -4.48 -6.00 10.67
N GLU A 75 -5.56 -6.70 10.37
CA GLU A 75 -6.22 -7.67 11.24
C GLU A 75 -5.53 -9.04 11.32
N SER A 76 -4.73 -9.43 10.33
CA SER A 76 -4.24 -10.82 10.21
C SER A 76 -2.89 -10.95 9.51
N LYS A 77 -2.14 -12.01 9.86
CA LYS A 77 -0.87 -12.38 9.19
C LYS A 77 -1.02 -12.68 7.70
N ALA A 78 -2.24 -12.99 7.24
CA ALA A 78 -2.48 -13.31 5.84
C ALA A 78 -2.36 -12.07 4.95
N ASN A 79 -2.74 -10.90 5.46
CA ASN A 79 -2.86 -9.68 4.66
C ASN A 79 -2.11 -8.47 5.26
N ALA A 80 -1.59 -8.58 6.48
CA ALA A 80 -0.87 -7.51 7.17
C ALA A 80 0.53 -7.95 7.61
N HIS A 81 1.42 -6.97 7.65
CA HIS A 81 2.80 -7.12 8.12
C HIS A 81 2.91 -6.79 9.62
N VAL A 82 2.12 -5.81 10.07
CA VAL A 82 1.93 -5.47 11.48
C VAL A 82 0.50 -5.81 11.86
N ILE A 83 0.33 -6.65 12.86
CA ILE A 83 -0.99 -7.17 13.24
C ILE A 83 -1.54 -6.33 14.39
N VAL A 84 -2.76 -5.84 14.23
CA VAL A 84 -3.53 -5.18 15.27
C VAL A 84 -4.92 -5.81 15.29
N ALA A 85 -5.30 -6.34 16.45
CA ALA A 85 -6.59 -6.97 16.67
C ALA A 85 -7.13 -6.56 18.05
N PRO A 86 -8.42 -6.19 18.17
CA PRO A 86 -9.42 -6.12 17.09
C PRO A 86 -9.11 -4.99 16.09
N TRP A 87 -9.45 -5.22 14.82
CA TRP A 87 -9.26 -4.22 13.76
C TRP A 87 -10.53 -3.36 13.60
N PRO A 88 -10.43 -2.01 13.61
CA PRO A 88 -11.61 -1.16 13.80
C PRO A 88 -12.28 -0.66 12.51
N THR A 89 -11.75 -0.94 11.32
CA THR A 89 -12.20 -0.34 10.06
C THR A 89 -12.16 -1.33 8.89
N ASP A 90 -12.94 -1.05 7.85
CA ASP A 90 -12.91 -1.69 6.53
C ASP A 90 -11.66 -1.35 5.68
N HIS A 91 -10.77 -0.51 6.18
CA HIS A 91 -9.46 -0.23 5.62
C HIS A 91 -8.34 -0.65 6.57
N ARG A 92 -7.30 -1.28 6.03
CA ARG A 92 -6.01 -1.50 6.68
C ARG A 92 -5.16 -0.25 6.56
N GLY A 93 -4.31 0.01 7.55
CA GLY A 93 -3.35 1.11 7.50
C GLY A 93 -2.16 0.79 6.59
N VAL A 94 -1.51 1.83 6.07
CA VAL A 94 -0.19 1.75 5.43
C VAL A 94 0.77 2.63 6.21
N VAL A 95 1.92 2.06 6.57
CA VAL A 95 3.01 2.78 7.22
C VAL A 95 4.27 2.67 6.37
N VAL A 96 4.97 3.79 6.24
CA VAL A 96 6.29 3.86 5.60
C VAL A 96 7.21 4.64 6.50
N GLU A 97 8.34 4.04 6.85
CA GLU A 97 9.40 4.69 7.60
C GLU A 97 10.44 5.25 6.63
N TYR A 98 10.73 6.55 6.76
CA TYR A 98 11.73 7.25 5.98
C TYR A 98 12.87 7.72 6.88
N GLN A 99 14.11 7.57 6.41
CA GLN A 99 15.25 8.32 6.91
C GLN A 99 15.42 9.58 6.07
N ALA A 100 14.98 10.72 6.60
CA ALA A 100 15.21 12.00 5.98
C ALA A 100 16.58 12.56 6.41
N ILE A 101 17.35 13.04 5.43
CA ILE A 101 18.47 13.96 5.71
C ILE A 101 17.88 15.35 5.50
N LEU A 102 17.61 16.04 6.60
CA LEU A 102 17.17 17.42 6.54
C LEU A 102 18.42 18.29 6.40
N SER A 103 18.47 19.10 5.34
CA SER A 103 19.43 20.21 5.31
C SER A 103 19.06 21.21 6.42
N PRO A 104 20.05 21.88 7.04
CA PRO A 104 19.82 22.92 8.04
C PRO A 104 18.88 24.03 7.55
#